data_AF-A0A0T7BSL0-F1
#
_entry.id   AF-A0A0T7BSL0-F1
#
_cell.length_a   1.000
_cell.length_b   1.000
_cell.length_c   1.000
_cell.angle_alpha   90.00
_cell.angle_beta   90.00
_cell.angle_gamma   90.00
#
_symmetry.space_group_name_H-M   'P 1'
#
loop_
_entity.id
_entity.type
_entity.pdbx_description
1 polymer ?
#
loop_
_entity_poly.entity_id
_entity_poly.type
_entity_poly.pdbx_seq_one_letter_code
_entity_poly.pdbx_strand_id
1 'polypeptide(L)' 'MNSTELAQYLEATNSMYKPWLLVQLRLTKLAEMKNMISEDDYARRLEDIHQDLMNLGEWWQGIEDEVFGS' A
#
# COMPACT_ATOMS: atom_id res chain seq x y z
N MET A 1 0.77 5.29 -13.96
CA MET A 1 0.51 5.92 -12.66
C MET A 1 1.72 5.74 -11.78
N ASN A 2 2.41 6.82 -11.42
CA ASN A 2 3.51 6.83 -10.45
C ASN A 2 2.99 7.06 -9.01
N SER A 3 3.87 6.99 -8.01
CA SER A 3 3.52 7.12 -6.60
C SER A 3 2.91 8.50 -6.27
N THR A 4 3.36 9.56 -6.94
CA THR A 4 2.79 10.91 -6.81
C THR A 4 1.36 10.97 -7.35
N GLU A 5 1.13 10.45 -8.55
CA GLU A 5 -0.19 10.40 -9.18
C GLU A 5 -1.17 9.55 -8.35
N LEU A 6 -0.70 8.42 -7.80
CA LEU A 6 -1.49 7.59 -6.90
C LEU A 6 -1.82 8.32 -5.60
N ALA A 7 -0.86 9.00 -4.97
CA ALA A 7 -1.11 9.78 -3.75
C ALA A 7 -2.15 10.88 -3.99
N GLN A 8 -2.03 11.63 -5.09
CA GLN A 8 -3.00 12.65 -5.49
C GLN A 8 -4.40 12.08 -5.72
N TYR A 9 -4.48 10.91 -6.37
CA TYR A 9 -5.75 10.21 -6.55
C TYR A 9 -6.39 9.79 -5.21
N LEU A 10 -5.61 9.25 -4.28
CA LEU A 10 -6.10 8.86 -2.96
C LEU A 10 -6.59 10.05 -2.14
N GLU A 11 -5.91 11.18 -2.24
CA GLU A 11 -6.33 12.43 -1.60
C GLU A 11 -7.63 12.96 -2.23
N ALA A 12 -7.70 13.06 -3.56
CA ALA A 12 -8.86 13.55 -4.28
C ALA A 12 -10.13 12.69 -4.08
N THR A 13 -9.95 11.39 -3.83
CA THR A 13 -11.06 10.45 -3.60
C THR A 13 -11.32 10.17 -2.12
N ASN A 14 -10.70 10.94 -1.21
CA ASN A 14 -10.77 10.73 0.24
C ASN A 14 -10.55 9.26 0.63
N SER A 15 -9.59 8.58 0.00
CA SER A 15 -9.31 7.16 0.18
C SER A 15 -8.03 6.89 0.98
N MET A 16 -7.39 7.94 1.52
CA MET A 16 -6.16 7.86 2.33
C MET A 16 -6.33 7.06 3.63
N TYR A 17 -7.55 6.89 4.14
CA TYR A 17 -7.81 6.09 5.34
C TYR A 17 -7.81 4.57 5.07
N LYS A 18 -7.82 4.15 3.79
CA LYS A 18 -7.90 2.75 3.40
C LYS A 18 -6.50 2.11 3.44
N PRO A 19 -6.19 1.27 4.44
CA PRO A 19 -4.81 0.87 4.68
C PRO A 19 -4.22 0.01 3.54
N TRP A 20 -5.03 -0.73 2.79
CA TRP A 20 -4.57 -1.46 1.60
C TRP A 20 -4.13 -0.55 0.45
N LEU A 21 -4.73 0.64 0.31
CA LEU A 21 -4.31 1.62 -0.68
C LEU A 21 -3.00 2.29 -0.29
N LEU A 22 -2.72 2.42 1.02
CA LEU A 22 -1.42 2.88 1.52
C LEU A 22 -0.32 1.83 1.28
N VAL A 23 -0.64 0.53 1.43
CA VAL A 23 0.25 -0.56 1.02
C VAL A 23 0.56 -0.48 -0.48
N GLN A 24 -0.46 -0.28 -1.32
CA GLN A 24 -0.27 -0.11 -2.76
C GLN A 24 0.61 1.10 -3.11
N LEU A 25 0.44 2.23 -2.40
CA LEU A 25 1.29 3.41 -2.56
C LEU A 25 2.76 3.10 -2.23
N ARG A 26 3.01 2.37 -1.14
CA ARG A 26 4.36 1.95 -0.74
C ARG A 26 5.00 1.00 -1.75
N LEU A 27 4.26 0.03 -2.28
CA LEU A 27 4.73 -0.86 -3.35
C LEU A 27 5.10 -0.09 -4.62
N THR A 28 4.25 0.86 -5.03
CA THR A 28 4.50 1.71 -6.21
C THR A 28 5.80 2.50 -6.05
N LYS A 29 5.99 3.13 -4.88
CA LYS A 29 7.21 3.87 -4.57
C LYS A 29 8.44 2.97 -4.52
N LEU A 30 8.33 1.76 -3.95
CA LEU A 30 9.43 0.80 -3.92
C LEU A 30 9.83 0.35 -5.33
N ALA A 31 8.86 0.13 -6.22
CA ALA A 31 9.12 -0.24 -7.62
C ALA A 31 9.86 0.87 -8.38
N GLU A 32 9.50 2.14 -8.16
CA GLU A 32 10.21 3.29 -8.75
C GLU A 32 11.66 3.40 -8.30
N MET A 33 11.93 3.03 -7.05
CA MET A 33 13.27 3.07 -6.46
C MET A 33 14.12 1.83 -6.77
N LYS A 34 13.58 0.82 -7.47
CA LYS A 34 14.25 -0.49 -7.67
C LYS A 34 15.69 -0.38 -8.21
N ASN A 35 15.94 0.57 -9.10
CA ASN A 35 17.27 0.78 -9.71
C ASN A 35 18.18 1.73 -8.90
N MET A 36 17.68 2.29 -7.80
CA MET A 36 18.39 3.25 -6.95
C MET A 36 18.85 2.64 -5.62
N ILE A 37 18.39 1.43 -5.28
CA ILE A 37 18.71 0.72 -4.04
C ILE A 37 19.29 -0.65 -4.35
N SER A 38 19.97 -1.27 -3.38
CA SER A 38 20.46 -2.65 -3.52
C SER A 38 19.32 -3.66 -3.53
N GLU A 39 19.57 -4.86 -4.06
CA GLU A 39 18.61 -5.97 -4.02
C GLU A 39 18.24 -6.36 -2.59
N ASP A 40 19.21 -6.37 -1.67
CA ASP A 40 18.97 -6.64 -0.25
C ASP A 40 18.06 -5.58 0.40
N ASP A 41 18.27 -4.30 0.08
CA ASP A 41 17.42 -3.22 0.58
C ASP A 41 16.01 -3.28 -0.01
N TYR A 42 15.90 -3.68 -1.28
CA TYR A 42 14.62 -3.91 -1.92
C TYR A 42 13.85 -5.05 -1.26
N ALA A 43 14.52 -6.20 -1.04
CA ALA A 43 13.94 -7.38 -0.42
C ALA A 43 13.46 -7.09 1.01
N ARG A 44 14.26 -6.40 1.81
CA ARG A 44 13.88 -6.01 3.18
C ARG A 44 12.66 -5.10 3.22
N ARG A 45 12.64 -4.07 2.37
CA ARG A 45 11.48 -3.15 2.27
C ARG A 45 10.24 -3.87 1.77
N LEU A 46 10.40 -4.84 0.87
CA LEU A 46 9.30 -5.65 0.38
C LEU A 46 8.72 -6.55 1.50
N GLU A 47 9.58 -7.15 2.32
CA GLU A 47 9.18 -7.92 3.50
C GLU A 47 8.42 -7.05 4.51
N ASP A 48 8.90 -5.84 4.81
CA ASP A 48 8.19 -4.88 5.68
C ASP A 48 6.78 -4.57 5.15
N ILE A 49 6.66 -4.28 3.85
CA ILE A 49 5.36 -3.98 3.22
C ILE A 49 4.46 -5.22 3.24
N HIS A 50 5.02 -6.41 3.04
CA HIS A 50 4.28 -7.67 3.13
C HIS A 50 3.72 -7.89 4.54
N GLN A 51 4.50 -7.61 5.59
CA GLN A 51 3.99 -7.70 6.97
C GLN A 51 2.84 -6.72 7.22
N ASP A 52 2.95 -5.49 6.72
CA ASP A 52 1.87 -4.52 6.82
C ASP A 52 0.60 -4.99 6.10
N LEU A 53 0.73 -5.69 4.97
CA LEU A 53 -0.39 -6.34 4.29
C LEU A 53 -1.00 -7.47 5.11
N MET A 54 -0.17 -8.31 5.75
CA MET A 54 -0.66 -9.41 6.60
C MET A 54 -1.43 -8.89 7.81
N ASN A 55 -0.95 -7.80 8.42
CA ASN A 55 -1.65 -7.13 9.51
C ASN A 55 -3.01 -6.56 9.11
N LEU A 56 -3.27 -6.36 7.81
CA LEU A 56 -4.59 -5.97 7.35
C LEU A 56 -5.60 -7.08 7.56
N GLY A 57 -5.23 -8.37 7.55
CA GLY A 57 -6.21 -9.47 7.64
C GLY A 57 -7.15 -9.37 8.84
N GLU A 58 -6.66 -8.92 9.99
CA GLU A 58 -7.48 -8.68 11.19
C GLU A 58 -8.27 -7.37 11.13
N TRP A 59 -7.79 -6.39 10.36
CA TRP A 59 -8.35 -5.04 10.32
C TRP A 59 -9.74 -4.96 9.66
N TRP A 60 -10.03 -5.79 8.65
CA TRP A 60 -11.33 -5.76 7.96
C TRP A 60 -12.42 -6.46 8.77
N GLN A 61 -12.06 -7.18 9.85
CA GLN A 61 -13.04 -7.89 10.68
C GLN A 61 -14.04 -6.91 11.29
N GLY A 62 -15.32 -7.07 10.94
CA GLY A 62 -16.43 -6.24 11.42
C GLY A 62 -16.68 -4.97 10.61
N ILE A 63 -15.93 -4.72 9.53
CA ILE A 63 -16.15 -3.60 8.59
C ILE A 63 -16.17 -4.07 7.12
N GLU A 64 -16.29 -5.37 6.87
CA GLU A 64 -16.19 -5.96 5.54
C GLU A 64 -17.24 -5.38 4.58
N ASP A 65 -18.47 -5.18 5.05
CA ASP A 65 -19.56 -4.62 4.26
C ASP A 65 -19.30 -3.17 3.84
N GLU A 66 -18.66 -2.38 4.72
CA GLU A 66 -18.30 -0.99 4.42
C GLU A 66 -17.18 -0.90 3.38
N VAL A 67 -16.31 -1.91 3.35
CA VAL A 67 -15.11 -1.90 2.52
C VAL A 67 -15.29 -2.61 1.18
N PHE A 68 -15.90 -3.79 1.18
CA PHE A 68 -16.05 -4.62 -0.02
C PHE A 68 -17.40 -4.40 -0.71
N GLY A 69 -18.45 -4.03 0.04
CA GLY A 69 -19.83 -4.00 -0.46
C GLY A 69 -20.34 -5.41 -0.82
N SER A 70 -21.58 -5.71 -0.44
CA SER A 70 -22.30 -6.91 -0.90
C SER A 70 -22.76 -6.78 -2.35
#